data_AF-A0A9E4JDL4-F1
#
_entry.id   AF-A0A9E4JDL4-F1
#
_cell.length_a   1.000
_cell.length_b   1.000
_cell.length_c   1.000
_cell.angle_alpha   90.00
_cell.angle_beta   90.00
_cell.angle_gamma   90.00
#
_symmetry.space_group_name_H-M   'P 1'
#
loop_
_entity.id
_entity.type
_entity.pdbx_description
1 polymer ?
#
loop_
_entity_poly.entity_id
_entity_poly.type
_entity_poly.pdbx_seq_one_letter_code
_entity_poly.pdbx_strand_id
1 'polypeptide(L)'
;MLLPFAASCPRFPPRIQTVSGTRKLRSTLAALVTGTAWLVSACANTPGPRQTTLPAALSSDHEKTFPLWKGPAPGAEGDALTDVPTLTVYLPRPDRANGAAVVVNPGGGYWVLAADHEGVQAARWLNREGMAAFVLRYRKQPVYDAETSIADGQRALRWVRAHARQYGISPGRIGMMGFSAGGNLASAVATDPEAADPAAADPIDRQSSRPDFLLLVYPAISHAFGESQAYGRSTERFVDETTPPTFTVTTHEDHLSPLHSVRFYERLLAIGVSAELHIFAFGPHGTGVAAGDPDLGVWRTLAIQWMRRSGLFTEGRRQALRGRVFVGGIPLAHGWVTFHPEDPKAPLVAAYISAGKEGHFEVDPKQGPVPGRYRAEVTVLSTTDSDVKTGKTSLRDAVSATRPEGGRGALWLDLPTARGADLTLRLAAP
;
A
#
# COMPACT_ATOMS: atom_id res chain seq x y z
N MET A 1 -29.79 40.86 -23.98
CA MET A 1 -28.88 40.72 -25.13
C MET A 1 -28.46 39.26 -25.16
N LEU A 2 -28.98 38.47 -26.11
CA LEU A 2 -28.88 37.00 -26.14
C LEU A 2 -28.54 36.58 -27.58
N LEU A 3 -27.43 35.88 -27.78
CA LEU A 3 -27.10 35.15 -29.01
C LEU A 3 -26.13 34.00 -28.64
N PRO A 4 -26.42 32.74 -29.01
CA PRO A 4 -25.52 31.61 -28.81
C PRO A 4 -24.58 31.40 -30.00
N PHE A 5 -23.37 30.90 -29.76
CA PHE A 5 -22.49 30.38 -30.80
C PHE A 5 -22.56 28.85 -30.84
N ALA A 6 -22.70 28.30 -32.04
CA ALA A 6 -22.68 26.85 -32.30
C ALA A 6 -21.63 26.53 -33.38
N ALA A 7 -20.73 25.60 -33.07
CA ALA A 7 -19.85 24.82 -33.99
C ALA A 7 -18.85 24.02 -33.13
N SER A 8 -18.32 22.85 -33.50
CA SER A 8 -18.72 21.82 -34.48
C SER A 8 -17.92 20.54 -34.15
N CYS A 9 -18.53 19.35 -34.22
CA CYS A 9 -17.81 18.08 -34.11
C CYS A 9 -17.11 17.70 -35.43
N PRO A 10 -15.84 17.23 -35.42
CA PRO A 10 -15.23 16.61 -36.59
C PRO A 10 -15.72 15.17 -36.77
N ARG A 11 -16.13 14.82 -38.00
CA ARG A 11 -16.49 13.45 -38.40
C ARG A 11 -15.25 12.71 -38.95
N PHE A 12 -15.06 11.46 -38.55
CA PHE A 12 -14.11 10.55 -39.20
C PHE A 12 -14.69 9.97 -40.52
N PRO A 13 -13.87 9.76 -41.58
CA PRO A 13 -14.26 8.99 -42.75
C PRO A 13 -14.17 7.46 -42.50
N PRO A 14 -14.86 6.62 -43.31
CA PRO A 14 -15.13 5.22 -42.96
C PRO A 14 -14.05 4.20 -43.38
N ARG A 15 -14.19 2.99 -42.82
CA ARG A 15 -13.38 1.79 -43.11
C ARG A 15 -13.41 1.38 -44.59
N ILE A 16 -12.28 0.90 -45.10
CA ILE A 16 -12.20 0.12 -46.34
C ILE A 16 -12.30 -1.37 -45.99
N GLN A 17 -13.24 -2.08 -46.63
CA GLN A 17 -13.25 -3.55 -46.71
C GLN A 17 -12.79 -3.97 -48.11
N THR A 18 -11.90 -4.97 -48.19
CA THR A 18 -11.57 -5.65 -49.46
C THR A 18 -11.59 -7.16 -49.30
N VAL A 19 -12.77 -7.72 -49.56
CA VAL A 19 -13.07 -8.93 -50.36
C VAL A 19 -12.05 -10.08 -50.36
N SER A 20 -12.52 -11.24 -49.90
CA SER A 20 -11.93 -12.57 -50.10
C SER A 20 -11.90 -13.01 -51.58
N GLY A 21 -10.81 -13.65 -52.02
CA GLY A 21 -10.72 -14.23 -53.37
C GLY A 21 -9.74 -15.40 -53.46
N THR A 22 -10.20 -16.62 -53.21
CA THR A 22 -9.39 -17.84 -53.31
C THR A 22 -9.07 -18.22 -54.76
N ARG A 23 -7.80 -18.53 -55.08
CA ARG A 23 -7.46 -19.42 -56.19
C ARG A 23 -6.39 -20.44 -55.79
N LYS A 24 -6.74 -21.72 -55.90
CA LYS A 24 -5.80 -22.85 -55.89
C LYS A 24 -5.11 -22.91 -57.24
N LEU A 25 -3.80 -23.20 -57.27
CA LEU A 25 -3.17 -23.94 -58.37
C LEU A 25 -2.25 -25.02 -57.77
N ARG A 26 -2.22 -26.20 -58.39
CA ARG A 26 -1.40 -27.36 -58.00
C ARG A 26 -0.53 -27.78 -59.20
N SER A 27 0.76 -27.97 -58.96
CA SER A 27 1.70 -28.82 -59.72
C SER A 27 3.03 -28.85 -58.92
N THR A 28 3.59 -29.98 -58.47
CA THR A 28 4.35 -31.03 -59.20
C THR A 28 5.45 -30.44 -60.10
N LEU A 29 6.74 -30.82 -60.07
CA LEU A 29 7.52 -31.91 -59.46
C LEU A 29 8.93 -31.31 -59.12
N ALA A 30 9.99 -31.95 -58.57
CA ALA A 30 10.31 -33.34 -58.22
C ALA A 30 11.26 -33.42 -56.99
N ALA A 31 12.27 -34.31 -56.99
CA ALA A 31 13.25 -34.53 -55.91
C ALA A 31 14.70 -34.24 -56.35
N LEU A 32 15.58 -33.96 -55.39
CA LEU A 32 16.90 -34.60 -55.32
C LEU A 32 17.39 -34.63 -53.87
N VAL A 33 17.76 -35.82 -53.37
CA VAL A 33 18.48 -36.00 -52.11
C VAL A 33 19.89 -36.46 -52.46
N THR A 34 20.89 -35.66 -52.12
CA THR A 34 22.29 -36.07 -52.11
C THR A 34 22.90 -35.67 -50.77
N GLY A 35 23.27 -36.67 -49.97
CA GLY A 35 23.88 -36.45 -48.67
C GLY A 35 25.38 -36.21 -48.77
N THR A 36 25.90 -35.34 -47.91
CA THR A 36 27.33 -35.25 -47.59
C THR A 36 27.48 -35.25 -46.08
N ALA A 37 28.00 -36.37 -45.55
CA ALA A 37 28.32 -36.48 -44.14
C ALA A 37 29.60 -35.69 -43.83
N TRP A 38 29.53 -34.78 -42.85
CA TRP A 38 30.72 -34.14 -42.29
C TRP A 38 31.06 -34.77 -40.94
N LEU A 39 32.25 -35.37 -40.88
CA LEU A 39 32.89 -35.83 -39.65
C LEU A 39 33.22 -34.61 -38.78
N VAL A 40 32.59 -34.49 -37.61
CA VAL A 40 33.00 -33.53 -36.58
C VAL A 40 33.97 -34.25 -35.63
N SER A 41 35.24 -33.85 -35.69
CA SER A 41 36.26 -34.31 -34.76
C SER A 41 36.06 -33.67 -33.38
N ALA A 42 36.28 -34.43 -32.31
CA ALA A 42 36.09 -33.97 -30.95
C ALA A 42 37.29 -33.13 -30.45
N CYS A 43 37.02 -32.00 -29.79
CA CYS A 43 37.86 -31.47 -28.71
C CYS A 43 37.16 -30.35 -27.90
N ALA A 44 37.54 -30.24 -26.63
CA ALA A 44 37.38 -29.10 -25.72
C ALA A 44 35.98 -28.72 -25.18
N ASN A 45 35.72 -29.22 -23.96
CA ASN A 45 34.95 -28.60 -22.87
C ASN A 45 34.43 -27.17 -23.08
N THR A 46 33.10 -27.03 -23.12
CA THR A 46 32.38 -25.86 -22.60
C THR A 46 31.40 -26.33 -21.53
N PRO A 47 31.36 -25.74 -20.32
CA PRO A 47 30.30 -26.03 -19.36
C PRO A 47 28.98 -25.52 -19.94
N GLY A 48 28.03 -26.43 -20.17
CA GLY A 48 26.67 -26.04 -20.52
C GLY A 48 26.07 -25.12 -19.45
N PRO A 49 25.05 -24.29 -19.79
CA PRO A 49 24.44 -23.39 -18.83
C PRO A 49 23.96 -24.20 -17.62
N ARG A 50 24.53 -23.90 -16.45
CA ARG A 50 24.04 -24.49 -15.20
C ARG A 50 22.56 -24.17 -15.11
N GLN A 51 21.72 -25.21 -15.08
CA GLN A 51 20.39 -25.07 -14.54
C GLN A 51 20.57 -24.59 -13.10
N THR A 52 20.39 -23.30 -12.86
CA THR A 52 20.14 -22.76 -11.53
C THR A 52 18.79 -23.32 -11.09
N THR A 53 18.83 -24.53 -10.54
CA THR A 53 17.78 -25.04 -9.66
C THR A 53 17.52 -23.95 -8.64
N LEU A 54 16.32 -23.36 -8.67
CA LEU A 54 15.92 -22.44 -7.61
C LEU A 54 16.13 -23.16 -6.27
N PRO A 55 16.73 -22.50 -5.27
CA PRO A 55 16.94 -23.15 -3.98
C PRO A 55 15.58 -23.61 -3.44
N ALA A 56 15.49 -24.93 -3.17
CA ALA A 56 14.33 -25.57 -2.58
C ALA A 56 14.18 -25.14 -1.11
N ALA A 57 13.72 -23.91 -0.92
CA ALA A 57 13.55 -23.24 0.37
C ALA A 57 12.34 -22.27 0.37
N LEU A 58 11.27 -22.68 -0.33
CA LEU A 58 9.90 -22.21 -0.09
C LEU A 58 9.05 -23.46 0.18
N SER A 59 9.17 -24.01 1.39
CA SER A 59 8.30 -25.13 1.81
C SER A 59 6.86 -24.63 1.86
N SER A 60 5.94 -25.37 1.23
CA SER A 60 4.54 -24.99 1.00
C SER A 60 3.62 -25.21 2.20
N ASP A 61 4.15 -25.15 3.43
CA ASP A 61 3.43 -25.49 4.67
C ASP A 61 2.57 -24.35 5.27
N HIS A 62 2.59 -23.18 4.63
CA HIS A 62 2.00 -21.94 5.17
C HIS A 62 0.73 -21.47 4.45
N GLU A 63 0.33 -22.09 3.35
CA GLU A 63 -0.89 -21.73 2.61
C GLU A 63 -2.07 -22.59 3.08
N LYS A 64 -3.06 -21.96 3.71
CA LYS A 64 -4.28 -22.65 4.17
C LYS A 64 -5.52 -21.87 3.79
N THR A 65 -6.42 -22.51 3.06
CA THR A 65 -7.69 -21.94 2.61
C THR A 65 -8.83 -22.38 3.53
N PHE A 66 -9.60 -21.43 4.03
CA PHE A 66 -10.76 -21.68 4.89
C PHE A 66 -12.02 -21.05 4.28
N PRO A 67 -13.17 -21.75 4.28
CA PRO A 67 -14.45 -21.12 3.97
C PRO A 67 -14.84 -20.13 5.09
N LEU A 68 -15.50 -19.03 4.72
CA LEU A 68 -15.96 -18.01 5.68
C LEU A 68 -17.11 -18.49 6.59
N TRP A 69 -17.82 -19.52 6.15
CA TRP A 69 -18.91 -20.19 6.87
C TRP A 69 -18.65 -21.70 6.95
N LYS A 70 -19.16 -22.36 8.00
CA LYS A 70 -19.04 -23.82 8.19
C LYS A 70 -20.02 -24.64 7.34
N GLY A 71 -21.09 -23.99 6.87
CA GLY A 71 -22.04 -24.51 5.89
C GLY A 71 -22.16 -23.53 4.71
N PRO A 72 -23.26 -23.58 3.94
CA PRO A 72 -23.51 -22.62 2.86
C PRO A 72 -23.41 -21.17 3.35
N ALA A 73 -22.82 -20.30 2.54
CA ALA A 73 -22.81 -18.88 2.83
C ALA A 73 -24.25 -18.31 2.72
N PRO A 74 -24.62 -17.28 3.51
CA PRO A 74 -25.92 -16.63 3.39
C PRO A 74 -26.19 -16.17 1.96
N GLY A 75 -27.30 -16.60 1.38
CA GLY A 75 -27.67 -16.31 -0.01
C GLY A 75 -26.93 -17.11 -1.09
N ALA A 76 -26.15 -18.16 -0.75
CA ALA A 76 -25.53 -19.02 -1.76
C ALA A 76 -26.57 -19.79 -2.59
N GLU A 77 -26.42 -19.78 -3.92
CA GLU A 77 -27.28 -20.50 -4.87
C GLU A 77 -26.84 -21.96 -5.10
N GLY A 78 -25.66 -22.34 -4.61
CA GLY A 78 -25.06 -23.66 -4.80
C GLY A 78 -23.90 -23.95 -3.86
N ASP A 79 -23.14 -25.01 -4.16
CA ASP A 79 -21.94 -25.44 -3.44
C ASP A 79 -20.67 -25.43 -4.32
N ALA A 80 -20.75 -24.87 -5.53
CA ALA A 80 -19.58 -24.76 -6.40
C ALA A 80 -18.57 -23.77 -5.80
N LEU A 81 -17.34 -23.80 -6.30
CA LEU A 81 -16.29 -22.91 -5.79
C LEU A 81 -16.73 -21.44 -5.83
N THR A 82 -17.49 -21.02 -6.84
CA THR A 82 -18.05 -19.67 -6.98
C THR A 82 -19.01 -19.26 -5.86
N ASP A 83 -19.64 -20.21 -5.18
CA ASP A 83 -20.67 -20.01 -4.14
C ASP A 83 -20.10 -20.07 -2.73
N VAL A 84 -18.90 -20.64 -2.58
CA VAL A 84 -18.20 -20.79 -1.30
C VAL A 84 -17.08 -19.74 -1.20
N PRO A 85 -17.28 -18.59 -0.54
CA PRO A 85 -16.23 -17.60 -0.34
C PRO A 85 -15.21 -18.07 0.70
N THR A 86 -13.94 -17.79 0.43
CA THR A 86 -12.81 -18.34 1.22
C THR A 86 -11.72 -17.30 1.51
N LEU A 87 -11.06 -17.44 2.66
CA LEU A 87 -9.78 -16.78 2.94
C LEU A 87 -8.63 -17.76 2.77
N THR A 88 -7.62 -17.39 1.98
CA THR A 88 -6.32 -18.07 1.97
C THR A 88 -5.35 -17.31 2.86
N VAL A 89 -4.85 -17.98 3.90
CA VAL A 89 -3.92 -17.43 4.89
C VAL A 89 -2.49 -17.51 4.37
N TYR A 90 -1.77 -16.40 4.46
CA TYR A 90 -0.35 -16.26 4.20
C TYR A 90 0.33 -15.59 5.41
N LEU A 91 1.27 -16.27 6.06
CA LEU A 91 1.94 -15.75 7.26
C LEU A 91 3.37 -15.23 6.97
N PRO A 92 3.81 -14.15 7.64
CA PRO A 92 5.20 -13.71 7.60
C PRO A 92 6.07 -14.74 8.33
N ARG A 93 7.38 -14.70 8.09
CA ARG A 93 8.31 -15.47 8.92
C ARG A 93 8.18 -15.02 10.40
N PRO A 94 8.22 -15.94 11.39
CA PRO A 94 8.08 -15.57 12.81
C PRO A 94 9.09 -14.53 13.31
N ASP A 95 10.32 -14.53 12.77
CA ASP A 95 11.37 -13.55 13.09
C ASP A 95 11.08 -12.13 12.56
N ARG A 96 10.14 -11.99 11.63
CA ARG A 96 9.70 -10.72 11.05
C ARG A 96 8.32 -10.26 11.49
N ALA A 97 7.49 -11.17 12.01
CA ALA A 97 6.10 -10.90 12.38
C ALA A 97 5.96 -9.64 13.24
N ASN A 98 5.16 -8.67 12.79
CA ASN A 98 4.94 -7.38 13.45
C ASN A 98 3.56 -7.29 14.17
N GLY A 99 2.73 -8.33 14.03
CA GLY A 99 1.42 -8.44 14.67
C GLY A 99 0.31 -7.63 13.98
N ALA A 100 0.55 -7.09 12.79
CA ALA A 100 -0.48 -6.52 11.92
C ALA A 100 -0.96 -7.53 10.88
N ALA A 101 -2.19 -7.33 10.41
CA ALA A 101 -2.81 -8.16 9.37
C ALA A 101 -3.54 -7.33 8.31
N VAL A 102 -3.69 -7.89 7.12
CA VAL A 102 -4.44 -7.29 6.01
C VAL A 102 -5.32 -8.35 5.34
N VAL A 103 -6.62 -8.07 5.24
CA VAL A 103 -7.51 -8.78 4.30
C VAL A 103 -7.30 -8.19 2.91
N VAL A 104 -6.82 -8.99 1.97
CA VAL A 104 -6.48 -8.56 0.60
C VAL A 104 -7.61 -8.93 -0.35
N ASN A 105 -8.13 -7.95 -1.07
CA ASN A 105 -9.26 -8.08 -2.00
C ASN A 105 -8.74 -7.84 -3.42
N PRO A 106 -8.55 -8.89 -4.23
CA PRO A 106 -8.17 -8.75 -5.63
C PRO A 106 -9.24 -7.98 -6.41
N GLY A 107 -8.86 -7.30 -7.47
CA GLY A 107 -9.77 -6.73 -8.46
C GLY A 107 -10.24 -7.75 -9.48
N GLY A 108 -10.71 -7.23 -10.62
CA GLY A 108 -11.39 -8.03 -11.66
C GLY A 108 -12.82 -7.59 -11.97
N GLY A 109 -13.18 -6.34 -11.62
CA GLY A 109 -14.45 -5.73 -12.02
C GLY A 109 -15.72 -6.36 -11.42
N TYR A 110 -15.60 -7.13 -10.33
CA TYR A 110 -16.65 -8.05 -9.84
C TYR A 110 -17.04 -9.18 -10.81
N TRP A 111 -16.35 -9.37 -11.94
CA TRP A 111 -16.63 -10.49 -12.89
C TRP A 111 -15.60 -11.61 -12.78
N VAL A 112 -14.34 -11.25 -12.55
CA VAL A 112 -13.22 -12.18 -12.32
C VAL A 112 -12.53 -11.83 -11.00
N LEU A 113 -11.53 -12.63 -10.61
CA LEU A 113 -10.63 -12.29 -9.50
C LEU A 113 -9.20 -12.36 -9.98
N ALA A 114 -8.47 -11.25 -9.88
CA ALA A 114 -7.04 -11.13 -10.16
C ALA A 114 -6.17 -11.77 -9.06
N ALA A 115 -6.58 -12.95 -8.56
CA ALA A 115 -6.14 -13.50 -7.28
C ALA A 115 -4.63 -13.80 -7.18
N ASP A 116 -3.92 -13.95 -8.29
CA ASP A 116 -2.44 -14.02 -8.28
C ASP A 116 -1.81 -12.64 -8.08
N HIS A 117 -1.82 -11.77 -9.10
CA HIS A 117 -1.06 -10.51 -9.08
C HIS A 117 -1.61 -9.44 -8.14
N GLU A 118 -2.91 -9.49 -7.79
CA GLU A 118 -3.55 -8.59 -6.80
C GLU A 118 -3.91 -9.31 -5.49
N GLY A 119 -3.67 -10.63 -5.38
CA GLY A 119 -3.86 -11.40 -4.15
C GLY A 119 -2.54 -11.98 -3.62
N VAL A 120 -2.07 -13.08 -4.22
CA VAL A 120 -0.87 -13.80 -3.77
C VAL A 120 0.40 -12.94 -3.84
N GLN A 121 0.58 -12.11 -4.87
CA GLN A 121 1.75 -11.23 -4.96
C GLN A 121 1.71 -10.08 -3.94
N ALA A 122 0.51 -9.58 -3.62
CA ALA A 122 0.29 -8.62 -2.54
C ALA A 122 0.56 -9.26 -1.17
N ALA A 123 0.03 -10.46 -0.92
CA ALA A 123 0.33 -11.24 0.28
C ALA A 123 1.84 -11.50 0.43
N ARG A 124 2.52 -11.92 -0.64
CA ARG A 124 3.98 -12.13 -0.65
C ARG A 124 4.76 -10.86 -0.34
N TRP A 125 4.27 -9.68 -0.71
CA TRP A 125 4.88 -8.41 -0.33
C TRP A 125 4.64 -8.10 1.16
N LEU A 126 3.38 -8.12 1.62
CA LEU A 126 3.02 -7.87 3.02
C LEU A 126 3.78 -8.78 4.00
N ASN A 127 3.94 -10.06 3.65
CA ASN A 127 4.70 -11.03 4.45
C ASN A 127 6.21 -10.72 4.53
N ARG A 128 6.81 -10.08 3.51
CA ARG A 128 8.22 -9.63 3.57
C ARG A 128 8.41 -8.50 4.56
N GLU A 129 7.40 -7.64 4.69
CA GLU A 129 7.31 -6.50 5.61
C GLU A 129 6.82 -6.89 7.02
N GLY A 130 6.58 -8.19 7.26
CA GLY A 130 6.25 -8.75 8.57
C GLY A 130 4.77 -8.81 8.92
N MET A 131 3.87 -8.51 7.98
CA MET A 131 2.42 -8.54 8.19
C MET A 131 1.84 -9.91 7.79
N ALA A 132 0.73 -10.32 8.41
CA ALA A 132 -0.08 -11.44 7.94
C ALA A 132 -1.05 -10.99 6.84
N ALA A 133 -1.21 -11.80 5.79
CA ALA A 133 -2.10 -11.51 4.68
C ALA A 133 -3.16 -12.60 4.52
N PHE A 134 -4.39 -12.17 4.27
CA PHE A 134 -5.56 -13.04 4.11
C PHE A 134 -6.23 -12.71 2.78
N VAL A 135 -5.94 -13.49 1.73
CA VAL A 135 -6.48 -13.23 0.39
C VAL A 135 -7.94 -13.69 0.35
N LEU A 136 -8.86 -12.75 0.16
CA LEU A 136 -10.29 -13.03 0.06
C LEU A 136 -10.66 -13.41 -1.37
N ARG A 137 -11.30 -14.57 -1.49
CA ARG A 137 -12.01 -14.99 -2.69
C ARG A 137 -13.51 -14.81 -2.45
N TYR A 138 -14.02 -13.62 -2.76
CA TYR A 138 -15.42 -13.23 -2.56
C TYR A 138 -16.34 -13.69 -3.71
N ARG A 139 -17.63 -13.86 -3.40
CA ARG A 139 -18.72 -14.08 -4.38
C ARG A 139 -18.96 -12.83 -5.21
N LYS A 140 -19.34 -12.97 -6.47
CA LYS A 140 -19.38 -11.87 -7.46
C LYS A 140 -20.26 -12.18 -8.68
N GLN A 141 -20.34 -11.25 -9.63
CA GLN A 141 -21.15 -11.32 -10.85
C GLN A 141 -20.78 -12.53 -11.74
N PRO A 142 -21.71 -13.06 -12.57
CA PRO A 142 -23.12 -12.64 -12.70
C PRO A 142 -24.06 -13.18 -11.63
N VAL A 143 -23.62 -14.15 -10.82
CA VAL A 143 -24.50 -14.86 -9.86
C VAL A 143 -24.79 -13.98 -8.64
N TYR A 144 -23.78 -13.25 -8.16
CA TYR A 144 -23.88 -12.46 -6.95
C TYR A 144 -23.58 -10.99 -7.21
N ASP A 145 -24.28 -10.12 -6.48
CA ASP A 145 -24.11 -8.68 -6.56
C ASP A 145 -22.98 -8.16 -5.64
N ALA A 146 -22.81 -6.84 -5.64
CA ALA A 146 -21.83 -6.20 -4.77
C ALA A 146 -22.21 -6.27 -3.29
N GLU A 147 -23.50 -6.32 -2.94
CA GLU A 147 -23.96 -6.45 -1.55
C GLU A 147 -23.55 -7.81 -0.96
N THR A 148 -23.69 -8.89 -1.75
CA THR A 148 -23.15 -10.21 -1.40
C THR A 148 -21.62 -10.17 -1.23
N SER A 149 -20.92 -9.43 -2.10
CA SER A 149 -19.47 -9.25 -2.01
C SER A 149 -19.07 -8.52 -0.71
N ILE A 150 -19.83 -7.48 -0.33
CA ILE A 150 -19.64 -6.70 0.90
C ILE A 150 -19.86 -7.58 2.13
N ALA A 151 -20.90 -8.40 2.16
CA ALA A 151 -21.14 -9.36 3.24
C ALA A 151 -19.97 -10.35 3.41
N ASP A 152 -19.40 -10.85 2.31
CA ASP A 152 -18.20 -11.70 2.34
C ASP A 152 -16.98 -10.95 2.90
N GLY A 153 -16.80 -9.68 2.54
CA GLY A 153 -15.72 -8.82 3.04
C GLY A 153 -15.86 -8.46 4.52
N GLN A 154 -17.07 -8.14 4.98
CA GLN A 154 -17.39 -7.90 6.39
C GLN A 154 -17.11 -9.16 7.21
N ARG A 155 -17.60 -10.32 6.75
CA ARG A 155 -17.36 -11.63 7.36
C ARG A 155 -15.88 -12.00 7.39
N ALA A 156 -15.11 -11.65 6.36
CA ALA A 156 -13.67 -11.89 6.32
C ALA A 156 -12.91 -11.15 7.42
N LEU A 157 -13.20 -9.86 7.66
CA LEU A 157 -12.59 -9.11 8.76
C LEU A 157 -12.97 -9.68 10.13
N ARG A 158 -14.24 -10.06 10.31
CA ARG A 158 -14.69 -10.77 11.52
C ARG A 158 -13.94 -12.08 11.73
N TRP A 159 -13.76 -12.87 10.68
CA TRP A 159 -13.04 -14.14 10.71
C TRP A 159 -11.58 -13.94 11.14
N VAL A 160 -10.87 -12.97 10.54
CA VAL A 160 -9.47 -12.66 10.90
C VAL A 160 -9.37 -12.18 12.35
N ARG A 161 -10.30 -11.31 12.80
CA ARG A 161 -10.33 -10.81 14.19
C ARG A 161 -10.63 -11.93 15.20
N ALA A 162 -11.53 -12.85 14.88
CA ALA A 162 -11.84 -14.02 15.72
C ALA A 162 -10.66 -14.99 15.87
N HIS A 163 -9.84 -15.14 14.82
CA HIS A 163 -8.65 -16.01 14.82
C HIS A 163 -7.35 -15.24 15.12
N ALA A 164 -7.41 -13.96 15.47
CA ALA A 164 -6.22 -13.11 15.62
C ALA A 164 -5.18 -13.70 16.60
N ARG A 165 -5.66 -14.24 17.74
CA ARG A 165 -4.82 -14.91 18.76
C ARG A 165 -4.10 -16.15 18.22
N GLN A 166 -4.72 -16.90 17.31
CA GLN A 166 -4.12 -18.10 16.71
C GLN A 166 -2.94 -17.75 15.79
N TYR A 167 -3.02 -16.60 15.11
CA TYR A 167 -2.03 -16.17 14.12
C TYR A 167 -1.04 -15.11 14.65
N GLY A 168 -1.06 -14.79 15.95
CA GLY A 168 -0.18 -13.78 16.54
C GLY A 168 -0.48 -12.34 16.10
N ILE A 169 -1.73 -12.07 15.74
CA ILE A 169 -2.22 -10.77 15.26
C ILE A 169 -2.83 -10.00 16.42
N SER A 170 -2.56 -8.70 16.49
CA SER A 170 -3.18 -7.81 17.47
C SER A 170 -4.53 -7.31 16.91
N PRO A 171 -5.64 -7.41 17.66
CA PRO A 171 -7.00 -7.28 17.11
C PRO A 171 -7.40 -5.87 16.65
N GLY A 172 -6.61 -4.85 17.01
CA GLY A 172 -6.76 -3.45 16.55
C GLY A 172 -5.72 -3.04 15.50
N ARG A 173 -5.15 -3.99 14.75
CA ARG A 173 -4.20 -3.77 13.64
C ARG A 173 -4.53 -4.65 12.43
N ILE A 174 -5.82 -4.80 12.14
CA ILE A 174 -6.37 -5.60 11.06
C ILE A 174 -6.94 -4.65 10.00
N GLY A 175 -6.17 -4.41 8.94
CA GLY A 175 -6.59 -3.55 7.84
C GLY A 175 -7.21 -4.32 6.68
N MET A 176 -7.67 -3.57 5.68
CA MET A 176 -8.20 -4.13 4.43
C MET A 176 -7.52 -3.45 3.23
N MET A 177 -7.04 -4.27 2.30
CA MET A 177 -6.40 -3.84 1.05
C MET A 177 -7.31 -4.19 -0.11
N GLY A 178 -7.43 -3.30 -1.09
CA GLY A 178 -8.25 -3.56 -2.27
C GLY A 178 -7.69 -2.95 -3.53
N PHE A 179 -7.71 -3.74 -4.61
CA PHE A 179 -7.28 -3.33 -5.95
C PHE A 179 -8.50 -3.14 -6.85
N SER A 180 -8.63 -2.01 -7.58
CA SER A 180 -9.73 -1.81 -8.53
C SER A 180 -11.12 -2.03 -7.91
N ALA A 181 -11.91 -2.99 -8.40
CA ALA A 181 -13.17 -3.46 -7.80
C ALA A 181 -13.01 -4.04 -6.38
N GLY A 182 -11.90 -4.71 -6.06
CA GLY A 182 -11.56 -5.09 -4.70
C GLY A 182 -11.28 -3.87 -3.81
N GLY A 183 -10.88 -2.74 -4.40
CA GLY A 183 -10.80 -1.42 -3.75
C GLY A 183 -12.17 -0.81 -3.45
N ASN A 184 -13.16 -1.02 -4.34
CA ASN A 184 -14.56 -0.72 -4.03
C ASN A 184 -15.05 -1.57 -2.84
N LEU A 185 -14.81 -2.88 -2.87
CA LEU A 185 -15.17 -3.78 -1.75
C LEU A 185 -14.51 -3.35 -0.43
N ALA A 186 -13.20 -3.08 -0.43
CA ALA A 186 -12.47 -2.66 0.76
C ALA A 186 -12.99 -1.33 1.34
N SER A 187 -13.29 -0.35 0.48
CA SER A 187 -13.88 0.93 0.92
C SER A 187 -15.33 0.76 1.39
N ALA A 188 -16.14 -0.07 0.72
CA ALA A 188 -17.54 -0.30 1.08
C ALA A 188 -17.69 -0.96 2.46
N VAL A 189 -16.86 -1.97 2.77
CA VAL A 189 -16.83 -2.62 4.09
C VAL A 189 -16.35 -1.67 5.20
N ALA A 190 -15.54 -0.66 4.85
CA ALA A 190 -15.03 0.32 5.79
C ALA A 190 -15.99 1.49 6.04
N THR A 191 -16.86 1.81 5.09
CA THR A 191 -17.92 2.83 5.21
C THR A 191 -19.29 2.25 5.58
N ASP A 192 -19.43 0.92 5.62
CA ASP A 192 -20.58 0.20 6.14
C ASP A 192 -20.12 -1.01 7.00
N PRO A 193 -19.49 -0.77 8.17
CA PRO A 193 -19.00 -1.84 9.02
C PRO A 193 -20.08 -2.36 9.98
N GLU A 194 -20.20 -3.68 10.09
CA GLU A 194 -21.02 -4.31 11.13
C GLU A 194 -20.33 -4.21 12.50
N ALA A 195 -21.11 -3.82 13.51
CA ALA A 195 -20.67 -3.81 14.90
C ALA A 195 -20.44 -5.24 15.42
N ALA A 196 -19.72 -5.37 16.53
CA ALA A 196 -19.62 -6.64 17.23
C ALA A 196 -20.96 -6.97 17.91
N ASP A 197 -21.48 -8.18 17.73
CA ASP A 197 -22.63 -8.69 18.50
C ASP A 197 -22.18 -9.76 19.52
N PRO A 198 -21.98 -9.42 20.81
CA PRO A 198 -21.61 -10.39 21.83
C PRO A 198 -22.61 -11.54 22.03
N ALA A 199 -23.87 -11.37 21.62
CA ALA A 199 -24.92 -12.38 21.74
C ALA A 199 -24.98 -13.34 20.54
N ALA A 200 -24.24 -13.08 19.45
CA ALA A 200 -24.29 -13.88 18.24
C ALA A 200 -23.99 -15.37 18.49
N ALA A 201 -24.75 -16.25 17.83
CA ALA A 201 -24.59 -17.69 17.96
C ALA A 201 -23.22 -18.17 17.41
N ASP A 202 -22.79 -17.63 16.27
CA ASP A 202 -21.47 -17.88 15.71
C ASP A 202 -20.42 -16.98 16.40
N PRO A 203 -19.35 -17.54 16.99
CA PRO A 203 -18.25 -16.75 17.58
C PRO A 203 -17.57 -15.77 16.63
N ILE A 204 -17.65 -15.98 15.30
CA ILE A 204 -17.12 -15.03 14.31
C ILE A 204 -17.95 -13.75 14.29
N ASP A 205 -19.29 -13.83 14.34
CA ASP A 205 -20.18 -12.65 14.31
C ASP A 205 -20.14 -11.83 15.63
N ARG A 206 -19.47 -12.35 16.67
CA ARG A 206 -19.14 -11.60 17.89
C ARG A 206 -18.01 -10.58 17.72
N GLN A 207 -17.39 -10.52 16.54
CA GLN A 207 -16.37 -9.53 16.21
C GLN A 207 -16.98 -8.41 15.36
N SER A 208 -16.47 -7.19 15.45
CA SER A 208 -16.82 -6.16 14.46
C SER A 208 -16.13 -6.44 13.13
N SER A 209 -16.76 -6.06 12.02
CA SER A 209 -16.13 -6.05 10.70
C SER A 209 -15.40 -4.76 10.36
N ARG A 210 -15.33 -3.76 11.25
CA ARG A 210 -14.62 -2.50 10.97
C ARG A 210 -13.11 -2.75 10.80
N PRO A 211 -12.50 -2.40 9.65
CA PRO A 211 -11.05 -2.45 9.50
C PRO A 211 -10.37 -1.32 10.29
N ASP A 212 -9.15 -1.57 10.76
CA ASP A 212 -8.38 -0.59 11.54
C ASP A 212 -7.64 0.42 10.64
N PHE A 213 -7.41 0.07 9.37
CA PHE A 213 -6.82 0.93 8.33
C PHE A 213 -7.17 0.41 6.92
N LEU A 214 -7.07 1.27 5.91
CA LEU A 214 -7.27 0.92 4.50
C LEU A 214 -6.01 1.13 3.65
N LEU A 215 -5.83 0.25 2.67
CA LEU A 215 -4.83 0.34 1.61
C LEU A 215 -5.53 0.19 0.24
N LEU A 216 -5.90 1.31 -0.39
CA LEU A 216 -6.65 1.32 -1.64
C LEU A 216 -5.70 1.52 -2.83
N VAL A 217 -5.78 0.64 -3.83
CA VAL A 217 -4.89 0.64 -5.00
C VAL A 217 -5.75 0.75 -6.26
N TYR A 218 -5.62 1.87 -6.97
CA TYR A 218 -6.47 2.31 -8.09
C TYR A 218 -7.98 1.96 -7.91
N PRO A 219 -8.59 2.32 -6.76
CA PRO A 219 -9.91 1.81 -6.36
C PRO A 219 -11.07 2.34 -7.22
N ALA A 220 -12.05 1.50 -7.50
CA ALA A 220 -13.29 1.88 -8.19
C ALA A 220 -14.31 2.54 -7.24
N ILE A 221 -14.03 3.75 -6.74
CA ILE A 221 -14.84 4.43 -5.70
C ILE A 221 -16.24 4.93 -6.12
N SER A 222 -16.38 5.78 -7.15
CA SER A 222 -17.61 6.53 -7.45
C SER A 222 -18.20 6.14 -8.80
N HIS A 223 -19.52 6.23 -9.01
CA HIS A 223 -20.14 6.03 -10.33
C HIS A 223 -20.21 7.31 -11.19
N ALA A 224 -19.57 8.38 -10.73
CA ALA A 224 -19.67 9.69 -11.37
C ALA A 224 -18.83 9.82 -12.66
N PHE A 225 -18.06 8.79 -13.03
CA PHE A 225 -17.10 8.83 -14.14
C PHE A 225 -17.48 7.91 -15.32
N GLY A 226 -18.59 7.17 -15.18
CA GLY A 226 -19.20 6.35 -16.25
C GLY A 226 -19.44 4.89 -15.87
N GLU A 227 -19.12 4.52 -14.63
CA GLU A 227 -19.20 3.16 -14.10
C GLU A 227 -20.66 2.73 -13.96
N SER A 228 -20.95 1.49 -14.38
CA SER A 228 -22.24 0.86 -14.06
C SER A 228 -22.38 0.68 -12.54
N GLN A 229 -23.60 0.83 -12.02
CA GLN A 229 -23.93 0.48 -10.62
C GLN A 229 -23.64 -1.01 -10.30
N ALA A 230 -23.49 -1.87 -11.31
CA ALA A 230 -23.00 -3.24 -11.13
C ALA A 230 -21.55 -3.33 -10.62
N TYR A 231 -20.78 -2.24 -10.65
CA TYR A 231 -19.42 -2.14 -10.08
C TYR A 231 -19.41 -1.70 -8.60
N GLY A 232 -20.55 -1.74 -7.92
CA GLY A 232 -20.63 -1.64 -6.46
C GLY A 232 -21.34 -0.38 -5.97
N ARG A 233 -20.82 0.20 -4.88
CA ARG A 233 -21.37 1.42 -4.27
C ARG A 233 -20.52 2.62 -4.63
N SER A 234 -21.11 3.82 -4.70
CA SER A 234 -20.34 5.07 -4.69
C SER A 234 -19.84 5.36 -3.27
N THR A 235 -18.73 4.73 -2.87
CA THR A 235 -18.32 4.64 -1.45
C THR A 235 -17.90 5.97 -0.84
N GLU A 236 -17.56 6.98 -1.64
CA GLU A 236 -17.28 8.35 -1.18
C GLU A 236 -18.50 9.04 -0.52
N ARG A 237 -19.71 8.50 -0.74
CA ARG A 237 -20.96 9.05 -0.19
C ARG A 237 -21.27 8.57 1.23
N PHE A 238 -20.55 7.55 1.69
CA PHE A 238 -20.76 6.88 2.98
C PHE A 238 -19.57 7.10 3.94
N VAL A 239 -18.59 7.92 3.57
CA VAL A 239 -17.45 8.27 4.43
C VAL A 239 -17.93 9.09 5.63
N ASP A 240 -17.52 8.67 6.82
CA ASP A 240 -17.89 9.24 8.11
C ASP A 240 -16.72 9.18 9.12
N GLU A 241 -16.94 9.69 10.34
CA GLU A 241 -15.97 9.70 11.44
C GLU A 241 -15.52 8.28 11.88
N THR A 242 -16.26 7.24 11.53
CA THR A 242 -15.90 5.86 11.83
C THR A 242 -14.99 5.24 10.77
N THR A 243 -14.97 5.81 9.55
CA THR A 243 -14.12 5.36 8.44
C THR A 243 -12.64 5.44 8.86
N PRO A 244 -11.83 4.38 8.65
CA PRO A 244 -10.49 4.31 9.22
C PRO A 244 -9.44 5.10 8.41
N PRO A 245 -8.25 5.34 9.00
CA PRO A 245 -7.14 5.95 8.28
C PRO A 245 -6.80 5.21 6.99
N THR A 246 -6.63 5.95 5.90
CA THR A 246 -6.57 5.38 4.53
C THR A 246 -5.32 5.84 3.79
N PHE A 247 -4.55 4.88 3.28
CA PHE A 247 -3.60 5.13 2.20
C PHE A 247 -4.27 4.80 0.87
N THR A 248 -4.15 5.67 -0.12
CA THR A 248 -4.65 5.42 -1.47
C THR A 248 -3.62 5.80 -2.54
N VAL A 249 -3.48 4.96 -3.57
CA VAL A 249 -2.57 5.20 -4.70
C VAL A 249 -3.27 4.93 -6.03
N THR A 250 -2.98 5.75 -7.04
CA THR A 250 -3.47 5.61 -8.42
C THR A 250 -2.47 6.24 -9.39
N THR A 251 -2.72 6.14 -10.69
CA THR A 251 -1.93 6.79 -11.74
C THR A 251 -2.81 7.77 -12.53
N HIS A 252 -2.20 8.74 -13.21
CA HIS A 252 -2.90 9.68 -14.07
C HIS A 252 -3.31 9.06 -15.42
N GLU A 253 -2.55 8.08 -15.90
CA GLU A 253 -2.87 7.27 -17.10
C GLU A 253 -3.95 6.20 -16.86
N ASP A 254 -4.45 6.05 -15.63
CA ASP A 254 -5.51 5.08 -15.35
C ASP A 254 -6.80 5.44 -16.10
N HIS A 255 -7.28 4.51 -16.94
CA HIS A 255 -8.52 4.66 -17.71
C HIS A 255 -9.78 4.70 -16.83
N LEU A 256 -9.71 4.21 -15.58
CA LEU A 256 -10.76 4.37 -14.57
C LEU A 256 -10.77 5.79 -13.98
N SER A 257 -9.77 6.62 -14.26
CA SER A 257 -9.54 7.95 -13.70
C SER A 257 -9.01 7.98 -12.26
N PRO A 258 -7.95 8.76 -11.95
CA PRO A 258 -7.48 8.97 -10.58
C PRO A 258 -8.52 9.68 -9.68
N LEU A 259 -9.56 10.27 -10.25
CA LEU A 259 -10.58 11.02 -9.52
C LEU A 259 -11.39 10.17 -8.53
N HIS A 260 -11.42 8.85 -8.69
CA HIS A 260 -11.95 7.93 -7.68
C HIS A 260 -11.20 8.06 -6.34
N SER A 261 -9.86 8.03 -6.39
CA SER A 261 -9.01 8.19 -5.20
C SER A 261 -9.10 9.60 -4.63
N VAL A 262 -9.14 10.62 -5.50
CA VAL A 262 -9.26 12.03 -5.09
C VAL A 262 -10.55 12.26 -4.30
N ARG A 263 -11.70 11.74 -4.77
CA ARG A 263 -12.99 11.93 -4.08
C ARG A 263 -13.05 11.24 -2.71
N PHE A 264 -12.49 10.04 -2.59
CA PHE A 264 -12.45 9.36 -1.29
C PHE A 264 -11.54 10.13 -0.31
N TYR A 265 -10.37 10.56 -0.76
CA TYR A 265 -9.44 11.38 0.02
C TYR A 265 -10.04 12.73 0.44
N GLU A 266 -10.71 13.44 -0.49
CA GLU A 266 -11.40 14.71 -0.22
C GLU A 266 -12.43 14.58 0.90
N ARG A 267 -13.19 13.47 0.89
CA ARG A 267 -14.20 13.18 1.93
C ARG A 267 -13.57 12.92 3.29
N LEU A 268 -12.52 12.10 3.36
CA LEU A 268 -11.78 11.85 4.60
C LEU A 268 -11.17 13.15 5.16
N LEU A 269 -10.55 13.96 4.31
CA LEU A 269 -9.96 15.24 4.66
C LEU A 269 -10.99 16.23 5.21
N ALA A 270 -12.18 16.31 4.60
CA ALA A 270 -13.25 17.22 5.00
C ALA A 270 -13.80 16.97 6.42
N ILE A 271 -13.63 15.75 6.94
CA ILE A 271 -14.02 15.36 8.31
C ILE A 271 -12.80 15.10 9.23
N GLY A 272 -11.58 15.37 8.77
CA GLY A 272 -10.36 15.21 9.59
C GLY A 272 -9.88 13.77 9.80
N VAL A 273 -10.44 12.78 9.09
CA VAL A 273 -9.91 11.40 9.08
C VAL A 273 -8.56 11.39 8.34
N SER A 274 -7.54 10.82 8.99
CA SER A 274 -6.17 10.84 8.46
C SER A 274 -6.05 10.00 7.19
N ALA A 275 -5.59 10.61 6.10
CA ALA A 275 -5.39 9.95 4.82
C ALA A 275 -4.05 10.34 4.15
N GLU A 276 -3.55 9.48 3.27
CA GLU A 276 -2.40 9.75 2.41
C GLU A 276 -2.74 9.34 0.97
N LEU A 277 -2.56 10.23 -0.01
CA LEU A 277 -2.91 10.04 -1.42
C LEU A 277 -1.67 10.23 -2.30
N HIS A 278 -1.40 9.25 -3.16
CA HIS A 278 -0.35 9.32 -4.18
C HIS A 278 -0.95 9.17 -5.59
N ILE A 279 -0.63 10.09 -6.49
CA ILE A 279 -1.00 10.03 -7.91
C ILE A 279 0.30 10.05 -8.73
N PHE A 280 0.65 8.93 -9.32
CA PHE A 280 1.82 8.82 -10.21
C PHE A 280 1.43 9.29 -11.62
N ALA A 281 2.37 9.91 -12.35
CA ALA A 281 2.07 10.42 -13.70
C ALA A 281 1.80 9.28 -14.71
N PHE A 282 2.54 8.18 -14.60
CA PHE A 282 2.54 7.08 -15.58
C PHE A 282 2.16 5.74 -14.94
N GLY A 283 1.65 4.84 -15.77
CA GLY A 283 1.34 3.45 -15.42
C GLY A 283 -0.13 3.11 -15.72
N PRO A 284 -0.42 1.96 -16.36
CA PRO A 284 -1.79 1.56 -16.65
C PRO A 284 -2.55 1.08 -15.40
N HIS A 285 -3.86 0.89 -15.54
CA HIS A 285 -4.68 0.19 -14.56
C HIS A 285 -4.22 -1.26 -14.34
N GLY A 286 -4.44 -1.82 -13.15
CA GLY A 286 -4.20 -3.25 -12.89
C GLY A 286 -2.72 -3.64 -12.77
N THR A 287 -1.84 -2.71 -12.36
CA THR A 287 -0.40 -2.95 -12.17
C THR A 287 -0.04 -3.79 -10.93
N GLY A 288 -1.02 -4.11 -10.10
CA GLY A 288 -0.88 -4.87 -8.85
C GLY A 288 0.12 -4.20 -7.90
N VAL A 289 1.08 -5.00 -7.42
CA VAL A 289 2.20 -4.51 -6.61
C VAL A 289 3.33 -3.84 -7.42
N ALA A 290 3.15 -3.58 -8.72
CA ALA A 290 4.09 -2.90 -9.61
C ALA A 290 5.55 -3.38 -9.44
N ALA A 291 5.76 -4.70 -9.35
CA ALA A 291 7.03 -5.24 -8.83
C ALA A 291 8.24 -5.05 -9.74
N GLY A 292 8.04 -4.90 -11.06
CA GLY A 292 9.08 -4.63 -12.05
C GLY A 292 9.23 -3.15 -12.44
N ASP A 293 8.40 -2.26 -11.87
CA ASP A 293 8.43 -0.83 -12.17
C ASP A 293 9.22 -0.09 -11.07
N PRO A 294 10.33 0.59 -11.40
CA PRO A 294 11.16 1.27 -10.40
C PRO A 294 10.55 2.58 -9.90
N ASP A 295 9.63 3.20 -10.63
CA ASP A 295 9.04 4.50 -10.31
C ASP A 295 7.68 4.31 -9.64
N LEU A 296 6.74 3.61 -10.31
CA LEU A 296 5.43 3.30 -9.73
C LEU A 296 5.59 2.37 -8.52
N GLY A 297 6.49 1.40 -8.59
CA GLY A 297 6.74 0.44 -7.50
C GLY A 297 7.20 1.06 -6.18
N VAL A 298 7.57 2.35 -6.16
CA VAL A 298 7.87 3.15 -4.95
C VAL A 298 6.66 3.30 -4.04
N TRP A 299 5.43 3.23 -4.56
CA TRP A 299 4.22 3.39 -3.73
C TRP A 299 4.19 2.44 -2.54
N ARG A 300 4.73 1.23 -2.69
CA ARG A 300 4.85 0.24 -1.61
C ARG A 300 5.71 0.75 -0.46
N THR A 301 6.86 1.36 -0.77
CA THR A 301 7.75 1.99 0.21
C THR A 301 7.02 3.10 0.96
N LEU A 302 6.23 3.91 0.26
CA LEU A 302 5.41 4.98 0.84
C LEU A 302 4.33 4.39 1.76
N ALA A 303 3.62 3.34 1.34
CA ALA A 303 2.64 2.63 2.16
C ALA A 303 3.27 2.02 3.44
N ILE A 304 4.46 1.42 3.36
CA ILE A 304 5.16 0.89 4.55
C ILE A 304 5.59 2.04 5.49
N GLN A 305 6.09 3.14 4.93
CA GLN A 305 6.44 4.33 5.74
C GLN A 305 5.20 4.93 6.42
N TRP A 306 4.09 5.04 5.70
CA TRP A 306 2.80 5.47 6.25
C TRP A 306 2.32 4.52 7.37
N MET A 307 2.31 3.20 7.16
CA MET A 307 1.88 2.25 8.19
C MET A 307 2.76 2.30 9.45
N ARG A 308 4.08 2.41 9.28
CA ARG A 308 5.01 2.65 10.41
C ARG A 308 4.72 3.99 11.09
N ARG A 309 4.53 5.08 10.33
CA ARG A 309 4.14 6.41 10.85
C ARG A 309 2.75 6.45 11.49
N SER A 310 1.88 5.50 11.18
CA SER A 310 0.59 5.30 11.84
C SER A 310 0.69 4.40 13.09
N GLY A 311 1.87 3.83 13.39
CA GLY A 311 2.10 2.96 14.54
C GLY A 311 1.64 1.51 14.34
N LEU A 312 1.23 1.13 13.13
CA LEU A 312 0.62 -0.18 12.86
C LEU A 312 1.60 -1.37 13.01
N PHE A 313 2.90 -1.13 13.13
CA PHE A 313 3.93 -2.20 13.19
C PHE A 313 4.42 -2.48 14.61
N THR A 314 4.00 -1.72 15.63
CA THR A 314 4.48 -1.85 17.01
C THR A 314 3.36 -1.61 18.03
N GLU A 315 3.39 -2.32 19.16
CA GLU A 315 2.43 -2.09 20.27
C GLU A 315 2.89 -0.98 21.22
N GLY A 316 4.10 -0.46 21.02
CA GLY A 316 4.64 0.63 21.81
C GLY A 316 3.76 1.88 21.70
N ARG A 317 3.25 2.35 22.84
CA ARG A 317 2.54 3.64 22.90
C ARG A 317 3.51 4.76 22.54
N ARG A 318 3.18 5.52 21.51
CA ARG A 318 3.92 6.73 21.13
C ARG A 318 3.83 7.81 22.20
N GLN A 319 4.88 8.63 22.31
CA GLN A 319 5.01 9.67 23.33
C GLN A 319 5.51 10.97 22.72
N ALA A 320 5.23 12.11 23.36
CA ALA A 320 5.75 13.40 22.93
C ALA A 320 7.28 13.40 22.90
N LEU A 321 7.87 14.20 22.02
CA LEU A 321 9.31 14.46 22.00
C LEU A 321 9.58 15.93 21.74
N ARG A 322 10.30 16.60 22.63
CA ARG A 322 10.74 17.98 22.45
C ARG A 322 12.24 18.11 22.69
N GLY A 323 12.77 19.28 22.36
CA GLY A 323 14.17 19.57 22.63
C GLY A 323 14.66 20.79 21.90
N ARG A 324 15.98 20.99 21.93
CA ARG A 324 16.70 22.09 21.29
C ARG A 324 17.91 21.59 20.55
N VAL A 325 18.23 22.24 19.43
CA VAL A 325 19.44 22.01 18.64
C VAL A 325 20.30 23.25 18.61
N PHE A 326 21.60 23.06 18.84
CA PHE A 326 22.61 24.10 18.71
C PHE A 326 23.71 23.67 17.73
N VAL A 327 24.15 24.57 16.85
CA VAL A 327 25.28 24.41 15.92
C VAL A 327 26.33 25.45 16.28
N GLY A 328 27.55 25.03 16.63
CA GLY A 328 28.60 25.97 17.07
C GLY A 328 28.23 26.78 18.33
N GLY A 329 27.28 26.30 19.13
CA GLY A 329 26.71 27.01 20.28
C GLY A 329 25.55 27.96 19.95
N ILE A 330 25.28 28.23 18.68
CA ILE A 330 24.14 29.05 18.21
C ILE A 330 22.90 28.16 18.06
N PRO A 331 21.70 28.57 18.50
CA PRO A 331 20.48 27.80 18.25
C PRO A 331 20.21 27.63 16.75
N LEU A 332 19.81 26.45 16.31
CA LEU A 332 19.54 26.18 14.90
C LEU A 332 18.32 27.00 14.41
N ALA A 333 18.50 27.77 13.34
CA ALA A 333 17.42 28.57 12.75
C ALA A 333 16.48 27.69 11.89
N HIS A 334 17.02 26.97 10.90
CA HIS A 334 16.23 26.06 10.08
C HIS A 334 16.92 24.71 9.92
N GLY A 335 16.15 23.63 10.06
CA GLY A 335 16.65 22.29 9.82
C GLY A 335 15.70 21.19 10.27
N TRP A 336 16.19 19.96 10.24
CA TRP A 336 15.46 18.78 10.68
C TRP A 336 16.21 18.07 11.80
N VAL A 337 15.46 17.51 12.74
CA VAL A 337 15.94 16.44 13.63
C VAL A 337 15.18 15.17 13.27
N THR A 338 15.90 14.13 12.87
CA THR A 338 15.33 12.82 12.53
C THR A 338 15.86 11.77 13.48
N PHE A 339 14.97 10.97 14.03
CA PHE A 339 15.31 9.84 14.91
C PHE A 339 15.00 8.55 14.16
N HIS A 340 16.06 7.81 13.84
CA HIS A 340 15.99 6.52 13.15
C HIS A 340 15.99 5.39 14.18
N PRO A 341 14.90 4.61 14.32
CA PRO A 341 14.88 3.52 15.29
C PRO A 341 15.86 2.40 14.89
N GLU A 342 16.43 1.75 15.91
CA GLU A 342 17.16 0.48 15.75
C GLU A 342 16.20 -0.67 15.41
N ASP A 343 14.99 -0.66 15.99
CA ASP A 343 13.91 -1.59 15.63
C ASP A 343 13.26 -1.18 14.29
N PRO A 344 13.33 -2.03 13.23
CA PRO A 344 12.69 -1.73 11.95
C PRO A 344 11.15 -1.70 12.01
N LYS A 345 10.52 -2.14 13.10
CA LYS A 345 9.07 -2.03 13.33
C LYS A 345 8.66 -0.68 13.94
N ALA A 346 9.53 -0.09 14.74
CA ALA A 346 9.31 1.21 15.36
C ALA A 346 9.23 2.33 14.31
N PRO A 347 8.56 3.45 14.61
CA PRO A 347 8.37 4.52 13.66
C PRO A 347 9.61 5.40 13.50
N LEU A 348 9.84 5.89 12.28
CA LEU A 348 10.65 7.08 12.06
C LEU A 348 9.96 8.29 12.69
N VAL A 349 10.75 9.14 13.34
CA VAL A 349 10.30 10.40 13.93
C VAL A 349 11.10 11.53 13.31
N ALA A 350 10.44 12.58 12.86
CA ALA A 350 11.10 13.76 12.32
C ALA A 350 10.43 15.03 12.88
N ALA A 351 11.24 16.03 13.19
CA ALA A 351 10.79 17.34 13.64
C ALA A 351 11.46 18.42 12.79
N TYR A 352 10.67 19.37 12.29
CA TYR A 352 11.20 20.55 11.60
C TYR A 352 11.42 21.69 12.59
N ILE A 353 12.62 22.28 12.53
CA ILE A 353 12.99 23.49 13.25
C ILE A 353 12.88 24.66 12.28
N SER A 354 12.21 25.72 12.73
CA SER A 354 11.99 26.95 11.99
C SER A 354 12.53 28.16 12.74
N ALA A 355 12.79 29.24 12.00
CA ALA A 355 13.00 30.59 12.51
C ALA A 355 12.11 30.96 13.71
N GLY A 356 12.63 31.84 14.57
CA GLY A 356 11.96 32.33 15.78
C GLY A 356 11.82 31.32 16.92
N LYS A 357 12.18 30.04 16.74
CA LYS A 357 12.02 29.00 17.78
C LYS A 357 13.25 28.79 18.68
N GLU A 358 14.33 29.56 18.55
CA GLU A 358 15.57 29.36 19.34
C GLU A 358 16.07 27.89 19.32
N GLY A 359 16.05 27.26 18.14
CA GLY A 359 16.43 25.85 17.98
C GLY A 359 15.47 24.81 18.57
N HIS A 360 14.33 25.22 19.15
CA HIS A 360 13.35 24.30 19.71
C HIS A 360 12.62 23.48 18.64
N PHE A 361 12.43 22.20 18.92
CA PHE A 361 11.53 21.31 18.21
C PHE A 361 10.55 20.65 19.17
N GLU A 362 9.39 20.28 18.66
CA GLU A 362 8.37 19.49 19.35
C GLU A 362 7.70 18.54 18.36
N VAL A 363 7.39 17.34 18.83
CA VAL A 363 6.67 16.29 18.10
C VAL A 363 5.49 15.85 18.95
N ASP A 364 4.30 15.97 18.38
CA ASP A 364 3.04 15.53 18.99
C ASP A 364 3.09 14.03 19.35
N PRO A 365 2.48 13.59 20.46
CA PRO A 365 2.41 12.17 20.84
C PRO A 365 1.94 11.21 19.73
N LYS A 366 1.10 11.63 18.79
CA LYS A 366 0.64 10.81 17.65
C LYS A 366 1.75 10.55 16.62
N GLN A 367 2.80 11.39 16.59
CA GLN A 367 3.91 11.32 15.63
C GLN A 367 5.26 10.98 16.30
N GLY A 368 5.38 11.11 17.62
CA GLY A 368 6.61 10.87 18.38
C GLY A 368 7.01 9.39 18.54
N PRO A 369 8.15 9.12 19.19
CA PRO A 369 8.75 7.79 19.29
C PRO A 369 7.95 6.84 20.17
N VAL A 370 8.19 5.55 20.00
CA VAL A 370 7.82 4.51 20.97
C VAL A 370 9.03 4.17 21.85
N PRO A 371 8.86 3.53 23.02
CA PRO A 371 9.98 3.02 23.81
C PRO A 371 10.93 2.14 23.00
N GLY A 372 12.19 2.57 22.87
CA GLY A 372 13.22 1.89 22.09
C GLY A 372 14.46 2.74 21.85
N ARG A 373 15.45 2.18 21.14
CA ARG A 373 16.72 2.83 20.85
C ARG A 373 16.71 3.49 19.47
N TYR A 374 17.19 4.73 19.38
CA TYR A 374 17.10 5.58 18.20
C TYR A 374 18.43 6.29 17.91
N ARG A 375 18.83 6.36 16.64
CA ARG A 375 19.91 7.21 16.16
C ARG A 375 19.35 8.60 15.84
N ALA A 376 19.81 9.62 16.55
CA ALA A 376 19.52 11.01 16.19
C ALA A 376 20.41 11.46 15.02
N GLU A 377 19.79 12.11 14.04
CA GLU A 377 20.43 12.76 12.90
C GLU A 377 19.88 14.18 12.80
N VAL A 378 20.76 15.15 12.53
CA VAL A 378 20.36 16.54 12.33
C VAL A 378 20.79 16.95 10.93
N THR A 379 19.87 17.53 10.19
CA THR A 379 20.13 18.17 8.90
C THR A 379 20.00 19.67 9.11
N VAL A 380 21.13 20.38 9.11
CA VAL A 380 21.13 21.85 9.04
C VAL A 380 20.59 22.26 7.66
N LEU A 381 19.78 23.31 7.61
CA LEU A 381 19.35 23.96 6.36
C LEU A 381 19.75 25.43 6.34
N SER A 382 19.64 26.12 7.48
CA SER A 382 20.21 27.44 7.70
C SER A 382 20.57 27.61 9.18
N THR A 383 21.71 28.25 9.45
CA THR A 383 22.09 28.71 10.78
C THR A 383 21.61 30.14 11.07
N THR A 384 21.03 30.83 10.09
CA THR A 384 20.54 32.21 10.20
C THR A 384 19.03 32.32 10.00
N ASP A 385 18.42 33.14 10.87
CA ASP A 385 17.04 33.59 10.78
C ASP A 385 16.99 34.83 9.85
N SER A 386 17.21 34.59 8.56
CA SER A 386 17.67 35.61 7.60
C SER A 386 16.64 35.96 6.53
N ASP A 387 15.67 36.81 6.90
CA ASP A 387 14.89 37.60 5.94
C ASP A 387 14.84 39.12 6.25
N VAL A 388 15.12 39.55 7.49
CA VAL A 388 14.73 40.92 7.93
C VAL A 388 15.83 41.99 7.89
N LYS A 389 17.13 41.65 7.93
CA LYS A 389 18.19 42.65 8.23
C LYS A 389 19.24 42.97 7.16
N THR A 390 19.39 42.18 6.09
CA THR A 390 20.51 42.38 5.12
C THR A 390 20.15 42.23 3.65
N GLY A 391 19.04 41.56 3.30
CA GLY A 391 18.67 41.28 1.91
C GLY A 391 19.69 40.43 1.13
N LYS A 392 20.54 39.67 1.83
CA LYS A 392 21.58 38.81 1.23
C LYS A 392 21.40 37.36 1.66
N THR A 393 21.16 36.49 0.69
CA THR A 393 21.15 35.03 0.81
C THR A 393 22.27 34.46 -0.06
N SER A 394 23.05 33.49 0.43
CA SER A 394 24.09 32.83 -0.35
C SER A 394 24.02 31.30 -0.26
N LEU A 395 24.60 30.62 -1.25
CA LEU A 395 24.77 29.15 -1.21
C LEU A 395 25.62 28.66 -0.02
N ARG A 396 26.38 29.55 0.63
CA ARG A 396 27.13 29.21 1.86
C ARG A 396 26.25 29.19 3.10
N ASP A 397 25.11 29.88 3.08
CA ASP A 397 24.18 29.90 4.22
C ASP A 397 23.27 28.66 4.20
N ALA A 398 23.05 28.08 3.02
CA ALA A 398 22.41 26.79 2.78
C ALA A 398 23.32 25.59 3.13
N VAL A 399 23.77 25.52 4.38
CA VAL A 399 24.69 24.45 4.85
C VAL A 399 23.93 23.15 5.12
N SER A 400 23.88 22.25 4.13
CA SER A 400 23.44 20.86 4.32
C SER A 400 24.49 20.02 5.07
N ALA A 401 24.70 20.31 6.35
CA ALA A 401 25.54 19.50 7.23
C ALA A 401 24.73 18.33 7.82
N THR A 402 24.97 17.12 7.32
CA THR A 402 24.51 15.85 7.90
C THR A 402 25.63 15.12 8.64
N ARG A 403 26.07 15.68 9.77
CA ARG A 403 26.82 14.95 10.83
C ARG A 403 27.12 15.82 12.06
N PRO A 404 27.14 15.23 13.26
CA PRO A 404 28.04 15.66 14.33
C PRO A 404 29.47 15.26 13.95
N GLU A 405 30.23 16.14 13.30
CA GLU A 405 31.69 15.94 13.20
C GLU A 405 32.34 16.39 14.51
N GLY A 406 32.80 15.41 15.28
CA GLY A 406 33.29 15.64 16.65
C GLY A 406 33.27 14.42 17.58
N GLY A 407 33.11 13.20 17.07
CA GLY A 407 33.15 11.99 17.90
C GLY A 407 32.95 10.71 17.10
N ARG A 408 33.69 9.65 17.44
CA ARG A 408 33.44 8.31 16.89
C ARG A 408 32.15 7.75 17.49
N GLY A 409 31.09 7.69 16.69
CA GLY A 409 29.82 7.06 17.05
C GLY A 409 28.63 7.95 16.69
N ALA A 410 27.63 7.37 16.02
CA ALA A 410 26.35 8.06 15.85
C ALA A 410 25.66 8.24 17.20
N LEU A 411 24.93 9.35 17.39
CA LEU A 411 24.27 9.63 18.66
C LEU A 411 23.05 8.71 18.82
N TRP A 412 23.26 7.60 19.51
CA TRP A 412 22.19 6.68 19.93
C TRP A 412 21.59 7.14 21.26
N LEU A 413 20.26 7.18 21.31
CA LEU A 413 19.45 7.60 22.44
C LEU A 413 18.38 6.55 22.72
N ASP A 414 18.16 6.21 23.98
CA ASP A 414 16.97 5.47 24.38
C ASP A 414 15.82 6.47 24.56
N LEU A 415 14.82 6.37 23.70
CA LEU A 415 13.65 7.24 23.68
C LEU A 415 12.39 6.46 24.08
N PRO A 416 11.45 7.07 24.80
CA PRO A 416 11.55 8.38 25.44
C PRO A 416 12.44 8.32 26.70
N THR A 417 13.17 9.40 26.96
CA THR A 417 14.11 9.46 28.08
C THR A 417 13.38 9.54 29.43
N ALA A 418 13.98 8.94 30.47
CA ALA A 418 13.40 8.88 31.82
C ALA A 418 13.12 10.24 32.51
N ARG A 419 13.58 11.36 31.93
CA ARG A 419 13.32 12.73 32.43
C ARG A 419 12.14 13.45 31.75
N GLY A 420 11.40 12.77 30.88
CA GLY A 420 10.27 13.40 30.19
C GLY A 420 10.71 14.30 29.03
N ALA A 421 11.34 13.67 28.03
CA ALA A 421 11.28 14.11 26.64
C ALA A 421 11.81 15.53 26.28
N ASP A 422 12.66 16.17 27.09
CA ASP A 422 13.40 17.38 26.70
C ASP A 422 14.87 17.06 26.38
N LEU A 423 15.23 17.09 25.09
CA LEU A 423 16.56 16.78 24.58
C LEU A 423 17.36 18.06 24.28
N THR A 424 18.65 18.10 24.59
CA THR A 424 19.55 19.15 24.06
C THR A 424 20.60 18.50 23.18
N LEU A 425 20.52 18.77 21.87
CA LEU A 425 21.49 18.31 20.87
C LEU A 425 22.48 19.45 20.57
N ARG A 426 23.77 19.15 20.60
CA ARG A 426 24.85 20.10 20.30
C ARG A 426 25.74 19.55 19.21
N LEU A 427 25.92 20.33 18.15
CA LEU A 427 26.77 20.06 17.01
C LEU A 427 27.94 21.05 17.03
N ALA A 428 29.11 20.61 16.54
CA ALA A 428 30.19 21.52 16.21
C ALA A 428 29.72 22.53 15.14
N ALA A 429 30.45 23.64 14.99
CA ALA A 429 30.33 24.44 13.78
C ALA A 429 30.88 23.64 12.58
N PRO A 430 30.27 23.76 11.39
CA PRO A 430 30.81 23.17 10.16
C PRO A 430 32.11 23.85 9.70
#